data_AF-A0A839LK99-F1
#
_entry.id   AF-A0A839LK99-F1
#
_cell.length_a   1.000
_cell.length_b   1.000
_cell.length_c   1.000
_cell.angle_alpha   90.00
_cell.angle_beta   90.00
_cell.angle_gamma   90.00
#
_symmetry.space_group_name_H-M   'P 1'
#
loop_
_entity.id
_entity.type
_entity.pdbx_description
1 polymer ?
#
loop_
_entity_poly.entity_id
_entity_poly.type
_entity_poly.pdbx_seq_one_letter_code
_entity_poly.pdbx_strand_id
1 'polypeptide(L)'
;MPSKTLPTWLQLLAILLVAWLLKTQLFGHRGAGTSSEDWTPEQIHALAATVKAEEVVMYTTTECGYCHQAKAWLNQYGFAYTECNMSVDSRCE
;
A
#
# COMPACT_ATOMS: atom_id res chain seq x y z
N MET A 1 0.62 6.75 58.27
CA MET A 1 1.18 6.99 56.93
C MET A 1 0.13 7.70 56.09
N PRO A 2 0.25 9.01 55.84
CA PRO A 2 -0.78 9.75 55.11
C PRO A 2 -0.64 9.51 53.60
N SER A 3 -1.62 8.84 53.00
CA SER A 3 -1.76 8.72 51.55
C SER A 3 -2.11 10.10 50.97
N LYS A 4 -1.18 10.71 50.24
CA LYS A 4 -1.40 11.97 49.53
C LYS A 4 -2.35 11.69 48.37
N THR A 5 -3.62 12.07 48.52
CA THR A 5 -4.57 12.08 47.41
C THR A 5 -4.18 13.19 46.44
N LEU A 6 -3.91 12.81 45.19
CA LEU A 6 -3.60 13.77 44.14
C LEU A 6 -4.84 14.64 43.85
N PRO A 7 -4.65 15.93 43.49
CA PRO A 7 -5.77 16.80 43.15
C PRO A 7 -6.49 16.29 41.90
N THR A 8 -7.81 16.39 41.89
CA THR A 8 -8.72 15.79 40.87
C THR A 8 -8.38 16.19 39.43
N TRP A 9 -7.88 17.41 39.19
CA TRP A 9 -7.49 17.85 37.85
C TRP A 9 -6.28 17.08 37.29
N LEU A 10 -5.35 16.64 38.15
CA LEU A 10 -4.21 15.81 37.77
C LEU A 10 -4.66 14.39 37.40
N GLN A 11 -5.67 13.87 38.10
CA GLN A 11 -6.28 12.58 37.74
C GLN A 11 -6.97 12.65 36.37
N LEU A 12 -7.71 13.72 36.09
CA LEU A 12 -8.35 13.93 34.79
C LEU A 12 -7.33 14.05 33.66
N LEU A 13 -6.24 14.81 33.85
CA LEU A 13 -5.16 14.88 32.87
C LEU A 13 -4.49 13.53 32.63
N ALA A 14 -4.24 12.75 33.69
CA ALA A 14 -3.68 11.41 33.56
C ALA A 14 -4.62 10.48 32.78
N ILE A 15 -5.93 10.53 33.05
CA ILE A 15 -6.93 9.74 32.32
C ILE A 15 -6.99 10.15 30.84
N LEU A 16 -6.94 11.44 30.53
CA LEU A 16 -6.94 11.93 29.15
C LEU A 16 -5.66 11.53 28.39
N LEU A 17 -4.49 11.60 29.03
CA LEU A 17 -3.22 11.14 28.46
C LEU A 17 -3.22 9.63 28.21
N VAL A 18 -3.73 8.84 29.16
CA VAL A 18 -3.85 7.39 29.02
C VAL A 18 -4.86 7.04 27.93
N ALA A 19 -6.01 7.72 27.85
CA ALA A 19 -6.98 7.51 26.77
C ALA A 19 -6.43 7.88 25.39
N TRP A 20 -5.64 8.94 25.30
CA TRP A 20 -4.94 9.33 24.07
C TRP A 20 -3.89 8.29 23.66
N LEU A 21 -3.10 7.77 24.60
CA LEU A 21 -2.15 6.67 24.38
C LEU A 21 -2.85 5.35 23.99
N LEU A 22 -3.99 5.01 24.60
CA LEU A 22 -4.74 3.81 24.21
C LEU A 22 -5.34 3.94 22.80
N LYS A 23 -5.78 5.14 22.39
CA LYS A 23 -6.28 5.36 21.02
C LYS A 23 -5.19 5.14 19.97
N THR A 24 -3.96 5.60 20.22
CA THR A 24 -2.86 5.41 19.25
C THR A 24 -2.43 3.95 19.13
N GLN A 25 -2.51 3.18 20.21
CA GLN A 25 -2.13 1.75 20.23
C GLN A 25 -3.23 0.82 19.68
N LEU A 26 -4.52 1.11 19.94
CA LEU A 26 -5.63 0.22 19.55
C LEU A 26 -6.25 0.52 18.17
N PHE A 27 -6.06 1.73 17.63
CA PHE A 27 -6.48 2.08 16.26
C PHE A 27 -5.31 2.24 15.28
N GLY A 28 -4.08 2.02 15.73
CA GLY A 28 -2.87 2.27 14.95
C GLY A 28 -2.39 1.14 14.03
N HIS A 29 -2.89 -0.09 14.11
CA HIS A 29 -2.33 -1.26 13.38
C HIS A 29 -3.39 -2.23 12.81
N ARG A 30 -4.42 -1.73 12.13
CA ARG A 30 -5.24 -2.58 11.23
C ARG A 30 -4.94 -2.21 9.78
N GLY A 31 -4.05 -2.97 9.17
CA GLY A 31 -3.85 -2.96 7.72
C GLY A 31 -2.40 -2.98 7.21
N ALA A 32 -1.40 -3.36 8.01
CA ALA A 32 -0.14 -3.83 7.43
C ALA A 32 -0.34 -5.28 7.00
N GLY A 33 -0.90 -5.48 5.80
CA GLY A 33 -0.77 -6.75 5.12
C GLY A 33 0.73 -6.99 4.95
N THR A 34 1.27 -7.99 5.66
CA THR A 34 2.65 -8.41 5.51
C THR A 34 2.78 -9.19 4.20
N SER A 35 2.85 -8.49 3.08
CA SER A 35 3.49 -9.04 1.88
C SER A 35 5.00 -8.91 2.07
N SER A 36 5.67 -10.06 2.06
CA SER A 36 7.12 -10.22 2.15
C SER A 36 7.83 -9.39 1.08
N GLU A 37 8.89 -8.71 1.52
CA GLU A 37 9.85 -7.90 0.74
C GLU A 37 9.34 -6.49 0.37
N ASP A 38 9.74 -5.50 1.18
CA ASP A 38 9.72 -4.09 0.78
C ASP A 38 10.85 -3.87 -0.23
N TRP A 39 10.55 -4.02 -1.52
CA TRP A 39 11.51 -3.72 -2.60
C TRP A 39 11.76 -2.22 -2.68
N THR A 40 13.02 -1.78 -2.75
CA THR A 40 13.33 -0.38 -3.02
C THR A 40 13.04 -0.03 -4.48
N PRO A 41 12.74 1.24 -4.82
CA PRO A 41 12.51 1.65 -6.21
C PRO A 41 13.64 1.25 -7.15
N GLU A 42 14.89 1.30 -6.69
CA GLU A 42 16.07 0.91 -7.47
C GLU A 42 16.09 -0.59 -7.77
N GLN A 43 15.69 -1.42 -6.82
CA GLN A 43 15.59 -2.87 -7.03
C GLN A 43 14.47 -3.20 -8.03
N ILE A 44 13.36 -2.47 -7.99
CA ILE A 44 12.26 -2.65 -8.94
C ILE A 44 12.70 -2.22 -10.34
N HIS A 45 13.41 -1.10 -10.49
CA HIS A 45 13.99 -0.68 -11.77
C HIS A 45 15.01 -1.69 -12.31
N ALA A 46 15.87 -2.24 -11.43
CA ALA A 46 16.83 -3.26 -11.82
C ALA A 46 16.14 -4.54 -12.31
N LEU A 47 15.05 -4.95 -11.65
CA LEU A 47 14.22 -6.06 -12.10
C LEU A 47 13.54 -5.75 -13.44
N ALA A 48 12.97 -4.55 -13.59
CA ALA A 48 12.30 -4.14 -14.83
C ALA A 48 13.24 -4.21 -16.04
N ALA A 49 14.52 -3.89 -15.86
CA ALA A 49 15.53 -3.97 -16.91
C ALA A 49 15.86 -5.40 -17.39
N THR A 50 15.52 -6.44 -16.61
CA THR A 50 15.75 -7.84 -17.01
C THR A 50 14.55 -8.48 -17.70
N VAL A 51 13.37 -7.87 -17.59
CA VAL A 51 12.10 -8.40 -18.12
C VAL A 51 11.91 -7.97 -19.57
N LYS A 52 11.46 -8.90 -20.41
CA LYS A 52 11.08 -8.63 -21.81
C LYS A 52 9.58 -8.50 -21.98
N ALA A 53 9.15 -7.79 -23.04
CA ALA A 53 7.74 -7.51 -23.29
C ALA A 53 6.90 -8.78 -23.49
N GLU A 54 7.51 -9.87 -23.97
CA GLU A 54 6.83 -11.15 -24.22
C GLU A 54 6.65 -12.00 -22.94
N GLU A 55 7.35 -11.65 -21.86
CA GLU A 55 7.31 -12.39 -20.58
C GLU A 55 6.17 -11.89 -19.68
N VAL A 56 5.68 -10.67 -19.92
CA VAL A 56 4.60 -10.05 -19.15
C VAL A 56 3.51 -9.57 -20.09
N VAL A 57 2.35 -10.21 -20.00
CA VAL A 57 1.15 -9.79 -20.74
C VAL A 57 0.16 -9.17 -19.76
N MET A 58 -0.26 -7.94 -20.05
CA MET A 58 -1.29 -7.24 -19.28
C MET A 58 -2.61 -7.26 -20.05
N TYR A 59 -3.59 -7.98 -19.52
CA TYR A 59 -4.95 -8.00 -20.06
C TYR A 59 -5.73 -6.79 -19.55
N THR A 60 -6.33 -6.03 -20.48
CA THR A 60 -7.04 -4.79 -20.18
C THR A 60 -8.39 -4.72 -20.86
N THR A 61 -9.18 -3.72 -20.47
CA THR A 61 -10.35 -3.26 -21.21
C THR A 61 -10.26 -1.74 -21.40
N THR A 62 -10.98 -1.20 -22.38
CA THR A 62 -10.92 0.23 -22.73
C THR A 62 -11.34 1.14 -21.57
N GLU A 63 -12.41 0.77 -20.85
CA GLU A 63 -12.97 1.58 -19.76
C GLU A 63 -12.59 1.00 -18.39
N CYS A 64 -11.29 0.96 -18.10
CA CYS A 64 -10.77 0.35 -16.88
C CYS A 64 -9.76 1.26 -16.16
N GLY A 65 -10.24 1.98 -15.14
CA GLY A 65 -9.41 2.87 -14.32
C GLY A 65 -8.24 2.16 -13.63
N TYR A 66 -8.41 0.90 -13.20
CA TYR A 66 -7.32 0.12 -12.60
C TYR A 66 -6.29 -0.34 -13.64
N CYS A 67 -6.72 -0.61 -14.87
CA CYS A 67 -5.82 -0.93 -15.97
C CYS A 67 -4.94 0.29 -16.30
N HIS A 68 -5.50 1.51 -16.24
CA HIS A 68 -4.69 2.72 -16.34
C HIS A 68 -3.66 2.85 -15.20
N GLN A 69 -4.04 2.56 -13.97
CA GLN A 69 -3.13 2.62 -12.82
C GLN A 69 -2.01 1.58 -12.91
N ALA A 70 -2.34 0.34 -13.27
CA ALA A 70 -1.34 -0.72 -13.45
C ALA A 70 -0.39 -0.42 -14.62
N LYS A 71 -0.90 0.09 -15.75
CA LYS A 71 -0.04 0.56 -16.86
C LYS A 71 0.88 1.70 -16.40
N ALA A 72 0.35 2.67 -15.66
CA ALA A 72 1.14 3.77 -15.13
C ALA A 72 2.25 3.28 -14.21
N TRP A 73 1.97 2.30 -13.34
CA TRP A 73 2.96 1.69 -12.46
C TRP A 73 4.05 0.95 -13.24
N LEU A 74 3.68 0.11 -14.22
CA LEU A 74 4.65 -0.58 -15.09
C LEU A 74 5.53 0.40 -15.84
N ASN A 75 4.94 1.45 -16.40
CA ASN A 75 5.65 2.52 -17.10
C ASN A 75 6.57 3.31 -16.17
N GLN A 76 6.12 3.60 -14.94
CA GLN A 76 6.91 4.33 -13.94
C GLN A 76 8.20 3.61 -13.60
N TYR A 77 8.16 2.29 -13.45
CA TYR A 77 9.33 1.47 -13.12
C TYR A 77 10.11 0.97 -14.35
N GLY A 78 9.57 1.19 -15.55
CA GLY A 78 10.24 0.85 -16.81
C GLY A 78 10.12 -0.61 -17.22
N PHE A 79 9.08 -1.31 -16.77
CA PHE A 79 8.82 -2.68 -17.23
C PHE A 79 8.43 -2.68 -18.70
N ALA A 80 9.06 -3.57 -19.47
CA ALA A 80 8.53 -3.96 -20.76
C ALA A 80 7.33 -4.90 -20.55
N TYR A 81 6.23 -4.67 -21.26
CA TYR A 81 5.04 -5.52 -21.23
C TYR A 81 4.29 -5.48 -22.56
N THR A 82 3.52 -6.52 -22.83
CA THR A 82 2.56 -6.56 -23.93
C THR A 82 1.16 -6.29 -23.39
N GLU A 83 0.47 -5.25 -23.91
CA GLU A 83 -0.95 -5.04 -23.61
C GLU A 83 -1.82 -5.91 -24.53
N CYS A 84 -2.73 -6.68 -23.93
CA CYS A 84 -3.79 -7.39 -24.63
C CYS A 84 -5.15 -6.80 -24.22
N ASN A 85 -5.70 -5.91 -25.04
CA ASN A 85 -6.97 -5.24 -24.72
C ASN A 85 -8.16 -6.04 -25.29
N MET A 86 -8.89 -6.69 -24.38
CA MET A 86 -10.03 -7.55 -24.68
C MET A 86 -11.24 -6.78 -25.24
N SER A 87 -11.29 -5.46 -25.09
CA SER A 87 -12.37 -4.64 -25.65
C SER A 87 -12.20 -4.34 -27.13
N VAL A 88 -11.00 -4.53 -27.69
CA VAL A 88 -10.67 -4.17 -29.07
C VAL A 88 -10.12 -5.33 -29.88
N ASP A 89 -9.60 -6.37 -29.23
CA ASP A 89 -9.08 -7.58 -29.88
C ASP A 89 -9.66 -8.83 -29.22
N SER A 90 -10.53 -9.54 -29.95
CA SER A 90 -11.17 -10.77 -29.48
C SER A 90 -10.21 -11.96 -29.36
N ARG A 91 -8.96 -11.83 -29.82
CA ARG A 91 -7.92 -12.85 -29.60
C ARG A 91 -7.34 -12.80 -28.18
N CYS A 92 -7.65 -11.75 -27.41
CA CYS A 92 -7.22 -11.58 -26.02
C CYS A 92 -8.16 -12.25 -25.00
N GLU A 93 -9.21 -12.95 -25.46
CA GLU A 93 -10.24 -13.62 -24.64
C GLU A 93 -9.95 -15.11 -24.43
#